data_AF-A0A969GJK9-F1
#
_entry.id   AF-A0A969GJK9-F1
#
_cell.length_a   1.000
_cell.length_b   1.000
_cell.length_c   1.000
_cell.angle_alpha   90.00
_cell.angle_beta   90.00
_cell.angle_gamma   90.00
#
_symmetry.space_group_name_H-M   'P 1'
#
loop_
_entity.id
_entity.type
_entity.pdbx_description
1 polymer ?
#
loop_
_entity_poly.entity_id
_entity_poly.type
_entity_poly.pdbx_seq_one_letter_code
_entity_poly.pdbx_strand_id
1 'polypeptide(L)'
;MTNSVAPSSEVQTVRRVIALLRVTLGVILLVTWYDNFTKGVYTADGILGLFNYLFNDNGGGPEFYRALINGTILQAPGLFAGFQMVGELLLGLGLLFGGLTMLSGLGATFFFFNLFLAYFGGSEWIWTYVLLMVSSFVVALTRSGRAFGIDHYLVKKFGEPRVFFLW
;
A
#
# COMPACT_ATOMS: atom_id res chain seq x y z
N MET A 1 -11.76 28.91 -16.20
CA MET A 1 -10.85 28.07 -16.98
C MET A 1 -9.45 28.31 -16.44
N THR A 2 -8.94 27.43 -15.58
CA THR A 2 -7.57 27.54 -15.08
C THR A 2 -6.64 27.02 -16.15
N ASN A 3 -5.79 27.88 -16.70
CA ASN A 3 -4.73 27.47 -17.62
C ASN A 3 -3.78 26.55 -16.87
N SER A 4 -3.92 25.24 -17.09
CA SER A 4 -2.98 24.24 -16.61
C SER A 4 -1.65 24.48 -17.32
N VAL A 5 -0.70 25.08 -16.61
CA VAL A 5 0.68 25.19 -17.07
C VAL A 5 1.23 23.77 -17.10
N ALA A 6 1.69 23.31 -18.27
CA ALA A 6 2.30 22.01 -18.41
C ALA A 6 3.46 21.87 -17.41
N PRO A 7 3.59 20.75 -16.68
CA PRO A 7 4.67 20.56 -15.72
C PRO A 7 6.02 20.61 -16.43
N SER A 8 7.05 21.11 -15.74
CA SER A 8 8.41 21.17 -16.26
C SER A 8 8.92 19.78 -16.66
N SER A 9 9.88 19.74 -17.60
CA SER A 9 10.51 18.51 -18.06
C SER A 9 11.16 17.71 -16.93
N GLU A 10 11.69 18.40 -15.91
CA GLU A 10 12.25 17.81 -14.70
C GLU A 10 11.19 17.06 -13.89
N VAL A 11 10.04 17.69 -13.62
CA VAL A 11 8.92 17.06 -12.89
C VAL A 11 8.44 15.81 -13.60
N GLN A 12 8.36 15.85 -14.94
CA GLN A 12 7.96 14.67 -15.72
C GLN A 12 9.00 13.56 -15.68
N THR A 13 10.29 13.90 -15.69
CA THR A 13 11.37 12.93 -15.53
C THR A 13 11.29 12.24 -14.16
N VAL A 14 11.14 13.01 -13.07
CA VAL A 14 10.98 12.46 -11.72
C VAL A 14 9.78 11.51 -11.65
N ARG A 15 8.63 11.92 -12.18
CA ARG A 15 7.43 11.06 -12.18
C ARG A 15 7.64 9.75 -12.93
N ARG A 16 8.35 9.77 -14.07
CA ARG A 16 8.66 8.56 -14.85
C ARG A 16 9.57 7.60 -14.08
N VAL A 17 10.60 8.13 -13.42
CA VAL A 17 11.51 7.30 -12.60
C VAL A 17 10.76 6.70 -11.42
N ILE A 18 9.97 7.50 -10.70
CA ILE A 18 9.18 7.00 -9.56
C ILE A 18 8.04 6.08 -10.00
N ALA A 19 7.56 6.19 -11.24
CA ALA A 19 6.57 5.26 -11.78
C ALA A 19 7.12 3.84 -11.92
N LEU A 20 8.44 3.65 -12.08
CA LEU A 20 9.08 2.34 -12.02
C LEU A 20 8.97 1.76 -10.60
N LEU A 21 9.31 2.55 -9.59
CA LEU A 21 9.18 2.16 -8.18
C LEU A 21 7.72 1.81 -7.83
N ARG A 22 6.77 2.62 -8.30
CA ARG A 22 5.33 2.37 -8.16
C ARG A 22 4.93 1.01 -8.74
N VAL A 23 5.37 0.67 -9.96
CA VAL A 23 5.09 -0.65 -10.57
C VAL A 23 5.68 -1.77 -9.74
N THR A 24 6.95 -1.64 -9.32
CA THR A 24 7.61 -2.64 -8.49
C THR A 24 6.85 -2.90 -7.19
N LEU A 25 6.42 -1.86 -6.49
CA LEU A 25 5.60 -2.00 -5.28
C LEU A 25 4.24 -2.65 -5.55
N GLY A 26 3.60 -2.30 -6.67
CA GLY A 26 2.36 -2.95 -7.10
C GLY A 26 2.53 -4.44 -7.36
N VAL A 27 3.63 -4.83 -8.03
CA VAL A 27 3.97 -6.24 -8.26
C VAL A 27 4.25 -6.96 -6.94
N ILE A 28 5.06 -6.39 -6.05
CA ILE A 28 5.34 -6.97 -4.73
C ILE A 28 4.04 -7.24 -3.97
N LEU A 29 3.14 -6.24 -3.88
CA LEU A 29 1.86 -6.42 -3.20
C LEU A 29 1.01 -7.50 -3.85
N LEU A 30 0.90 -7.56 -5.18
CA LEU A 30 0.07 -8.55 -5.86
C LEU A 30 0.62 -9.97 -5.75
N VAL A 31 1.95 -10.13 -5.77
CA VAL A 31 2.59 -11.43 -5.56
C VAL A 31 2.38 -11.91 -4.12
N THR A 32 2.63 -11.04 -3.13
CA THR A 32 2.38 -11.36 -1.72
C THR A 32 0.90 -11.64 -1.47
N TRP A 33 0.01 -10.86 -2.09
CA TRP A 33 -1.43 -11.06 -2.00
C TRP A 33 -1.84 -12.43 -2.52
N TYR A 34 -1.32 -12.82 -3.68
CA TYR A 34 -1.61 -14.13 -4.26
C TYR A 34 -1.08 -15.27 -3.37
N ASP A 35 0.14 -15.15 -2.86
CA ASP A 35 0.70 -16.12 -1.92
C ASP A 35 -0.16 -16.26 -0.66
N ASN A 36 -0.53 -15.14 -0.03
CA ASN A 36 -1.43 -15.11 1.13
C ASN A 36 -2.80 -15.72 0.85
N PHE A 37 -3.35 -15.46 -0.34
CA PHE A 37 -4.62 -16.04 -0.78
C PHE A 37 -4.52 -17.56 -0.89
N THR A 38 -3.48 -18.08 -1.53
CA THR A 38 -3.27 -19.53 -1.70
C THR A 38 -2.96 -20.25 -0.38
N LYS A 39 -2.32 -19.57 0.57
CA LYS A 39 -2.06 -20.07 1.94
C LYS A 39 -3.27 -19.99 2.86
N GLY A 40 -4.38 -19.38 2.42
CA GLY A 40 -5.59 -19.22 3.23
C GLY A 40 -5.46 -18.19 4.36
N VAL A 41 -4.50 -17.25 4.27
CA VAL A 41 -4.29 -16.18 5.27
C VAL A 41 -5.55 -15.31 5.42
N TYR A 42 -6.27 -15.08 4.32
CA TYR A 42 -7.51 -14.29 4.31
C TYR A 42 -8.76 -15.06 4.79
N THR A 43 -8.58 -15.89 5.80
CA THR A 43 -9.66 -16.57 6.53
C THR A 43 -9.62 -16.17 8.00
N ALA A 44 -10.68 -16.48 8.76
CA ALA A 44 -10.68 -16.21 10.20
C ALA A 44 -9.51 -16.92 10.92
N ASP A 45 -9.31 -18.20 10.63
CA ASP A 45 -8.20 -18.99 11.19
C ASP A 45 -6.85 -18.51 10.66
N GLY A 46 -6.77 -18.10 9.40
CA GLY A 46 -5.55 -17.58 8.78
C GLY A 46 -5.05 -16.30 9.46
N ILE A 47 -5.93 -15.33 9.72
CA ILE A 47 -5.57 -14.09 10.43
C ILE A 47 -5.18 -14.38 11.88
N LEU A 48 -5.88 -15.29 12.57
CA LEU A 48 -5.50 -15.70 13.93
C LEU A 48 -4.11 -16.35 13.94
N GLY A 49 -3.84 -17.25 12.99
CA GLY A 49 -2.53 -17.88 12.82
C GLY A 49 -1.42 -16.86 12.54
N LEU A 50 -1.68 -15.89 11.64
CA LEU A 50 -0.75 -14.82 11.32
C LEU A 50 -0.36 -14.01 12.56
N PHE A 51 -1.33 -13.54 13.36
CA PHE A 51 -1.02 -12.76 14.55
C PHE A 51 -0.40 -13.58 15.67
N ASN A 52 -0.76 -14.86 15.81
CA ASN A 52 -0.07 -15.78 16.71
C ASN A 52 1.40 -15.92 16.33
N TYR A 53 1.70 -16.09 15.05
CA TYR A 53 3.08 -16.11 14.54
C TYR A 53 3.79 -14.78 14.83
N LEU A 54 3.20 -13.65 14.45
CA LEU A 54 3.80 -12.32 14.62
C LEU A 54 4.15 -12.04 16.10
N PHE A 55 3.27 -12.37 17.03
CA PHE A 55 3.43 -12.00 18.43
C PHE A 55 4.22 -13.01 19.26
N ASN A 56 4.14 -14.31 18.92
CA ASN A 56 4.74 -15.36 19.73
C ASN A 56 6.02 -15.93 19.09
N ASP A 57 5.98 -16.26 17.80
CA ASP A 57 7.09 -16.94 17.13
C ASP A 57 8.12 -15.94 16.58
N ASN A 58 7.64 -14.87 15.93
CA ASN A 58 8.46 -13.78 15.44
C ASN A 58 8.92 -12.84 16.58
N GLY A 59 8.09 -12.69 17.61
CA GLY A 59 8.34 -11.81 18.76
C GLY A 59 8.08 -10.33 18.49
N GLY A 60 7.53 -9.97 17.32
CA GLY A 60 7.23 -8.60 16.94
C GLY A 60 5.99 -8.03 17.62
N GLY A 61 5.73 -6.74 17.39
CA GLY A 61 4.54 -6.05 17.88
C GLY A 61 4.74 -5.51 19.29
N PRO A 62 4.94 -4.19 19.47
CA PRO A 62 4.92 -3.55 20.77
C PRO A 62 3.60 -3.81 21.51
N GLU A 63 3.62 -3.75 22.85
CA GLU A 63 2.46 -4.09 23.69
C GLU A 63 1.20 -3.30 23.31
N PHE A 64 1.31 -2.00 23.05
CA PHE A 64 0.18 -1.18 22.62
C PHE A 64 -0.41 -1.64 21.28
N TYR A 65 0.43 -2.11 20.36
CA TYR A 65 0.00 -2.59 19.05
C TYR A 65 -0.71 -3.94 19.19
N ARG A 66 -0.17 -4.84 20.01
CA ARG A 66 -0.84 -6.11 20.35
C ARG A 66 -2.21 -5.86 20.98
N ALA A 67 -2.31 -4.92 21.91
CA ALA A 67 -3.57 -4.54 22.53
C ALA A 67 -4.59 -4.00 21.50
N LEU A 68 -4.14 -3.14 20.57
CA LEU A 68 -4.98 -2.65 19.47
C LEU A 68 -5.51 -3.80 18.61
N ILE A 69 -4.64 -4.71 18.18
CA ILE A 69 -5.02 -5.87 17.34
C ILE A 69 -6.00 -6.77 18.08
N ASN A 70 -5.73 -7.09 19.35
CA ASN A 70 -6.61 -7.90 20.18
C ASN A 70 -7.99 -7.25 20.38
N GLY A 71 -8.04 -5.93 20.57
CA GLY A 71 -9.26 -5.17 20.78
C GLY A 71 -10.03 -4.82 19.51
N THR A 72 -9.48 -5.09 18.31
CA THR A 72 -10.10 -4.71 17.03
C THR A 72 -10.16 -5.88 16.07
N ILE A 73 -9.03 -6.22 15.43
CA ILE A 73 -8.95 -7.21 14.36
C ILE A 73 -9.38 -8.59 14.85
N LEU A 74 -8.88 -9.02 16.01
CA LEU A 74 -9.17 -10.36 16.52
C LEU A 74 -10.58 -10.49 17.12
N GLN A 75 -11.34 -9.40 17.26
CA GLN A 75 -12.75 -9.47 17.66
C GLN A 75 -13.67 -9.88 16.50
N ALA A 76 -13.23 -9.69 15.25
CA ALA A 76 -13.98 -10.06 14.06
C ALA A 76 -13.03 -10.54 12.93
N PRO A 77 -12.23 -11.60 13.16
CA PRO A 77 -11.10 -11.94 12.29
C PRO A 77 -11.52 -12.23 10.86
N GLY A 78 -12.65 -12.91 10.63
CA GLY A 78 -13.16 -13.18 9.27
C GLY A 78 -13.55 -11.91 8.50
N LEU A 79 -14.10 -10.90 9.17
CA LEU A 79 -14.46 -9.62 8.55
C LEU A 79 -13.18 -8.88 8.12
N PHE A 80 -12.22 -8.76 9.03
CA PHE A 80 -10.95 -8.10 8.75
C PHE A 80 -10.09 -8.87 7.73
N ALA A 81 -10.16 -10.19 7.70
CA ALA A 81 -9.55 -11.02 6.67
C ALA A 81 -10.07 -10.65 5.27
N GLY A 82 -11.39 -10.51 5.12
CA GLY A 82 -12.02 -10.08 3.88
C GLY A 82 -11.63 -8.65 3.48
N PHE A 83 -11.62 -7.71 4.43
CA PHE A 83 -11.16 -6.34 4.19
C PHE A 83 -9.70 -6.27 3.76
N GLN A 84 -8.82 -7.02 4.44
CA GLN A 84 -7.40 -7.12 4.11
C GLN A 84 -7.22 -7.68 2.69
N MET A 85 -7.92 -8.77 2.35
CA MET A 85 -7.87 -9.38 1.01
C MET A 85 -8.23 -8.38 -0.09
N VAL A 86 -9.37 -7.70 0.06
CA VAL A 86 -9.83 -6.74 -0.96
C VAL A 86 -8.92 -5.50 -0.97
N GLY A 87 -8.52 -5.02 0.20
CA GLY A 87 -7.66 -3.86 0.36
C GLY A 87 -6.30 -4.05 -0.31
N GLU A 88 -5.59 -5.12 0.04
CA GLU A 88 -4.27 -5.44 -0.54
C GLU A 88 -4.36 -5.60 -2.07
N LEU A 89 -5.41 -6.26 -2.59
CA LEU A 89 -5.62 -6.40 -4.02
C LEU A 89 -5.80 -5.03 -4.70
N LEU A 90 -6.67 -4.17 -4.17
CA LEU A 90 -6.94 -2.85 -4.74
C LEU A 90 -5.71 -1.93 -4.67
N LEU A 91 -4.93 -1.99 -3.59
CA LEU A 91 -3.66 -1.27 -3.48
C LEU A 91 -2.65 -1.74 -4.52
N GLY A 92 -2.50 -3.06 -4.67
CA GLY A 92 -1.61 -3.67 -5.67
C GLY A 92 -1.99 -3.27 -7.09
N LEU A 93 -3.27 -3.37 -7.46
CA LEU A 93 -3.77 -2.98 -8.78
C LEU A 93 -3.64 -1.46 -9.03
N GLY A 94 -3.99 -0.64 -8.03
CA GLY A 94 -3.89 0.82 -8.12
C GLY A 94 -2.44 1.27 -8.32
N LEU A 95 -1.50 0.66 -7.60
CA LEU A 95 -0.07 0.89 -7.80
C LEU A 95 0.43 0.32 -9.12
N LEU A 96 -0.01 -0.87 -9.57
CA LEU A 96 0.45 -1.46 -10.83
C LEU A 96 -0.01 -0.66 -12.05
N PHE A 97 -1.28 -0.25 -12.09
CA PHE A 97 -1.86 0.46 -13.24
C PHE A 97 -1.86 1.98 -13.12
N GLY A 98 -1.61 2.51 -11.93
CA GLY A 98 -1.37 3.94 -11.71
C GLY A 98 -2.69 4.69 -11.71
N GLY A 99 -3.69 4.10 -11.06
CA GLY A 99 -5.01 4.69 -10.85
C GLY A 99 -5.16 5.09 -9.40
N LEU A 100 -5.67 6.30 -9.17
CA LEU A 100 -5.78 6.89 -7.83
C LEU A 100 -4.42 6.86 -7.10
N THR A 101 -3.32 7.15 -7.79
CA THR A 101 -1.95 6.87 -7.31
C THR A 101 -1.66 7.49 -5.94
N MET A 102 -2.20 8.68 -5.66
CA MET A 102 -2.06 9.30 -4.34
C MET A 102 -2.73 8.46 -3.26
N LEU A 103 -3.98 8.02 -3.48
CA LEU A 103 -4.71 7.17 -2.54
C LEU A 103 -4.11 5.77 -2.42
N SER A 104 -3.75 5.13 -3.53
CA SER A 104 -3.11 3.81 -3.52
C SER A 104 -1.73 3.86 -2.86
N GLY A 105 -0.94 4.91 -3.11
CA GLY A 105 0.35 5.12 -2.46
C GLY A 105 0.23 5.39 -0.97
N LEU A 106 -0.71 6.23 -0.53
CA LEU A 106 -0.97 6.48 0.89
C LEU A 106 -1.54 5.24 1.60
N GLY A 107 -2.44 4.51 0.94
CA GLY A 107 -2.98 3.26 1.46
C GLY A 107 -1.90 2.19 1.62
N ALA A 108 -1.00 2.04 0.64
CA ALA A 108 0.17 1.17 0.75
C ALA A 108 1.13 1.64 1.85
N THR A 109 1.33 2.96 2.00
CA THR A 109 2.14 3.52 3.10
C THR A 109 1.58 3.12 4.46
N PHE A 110 0.26 3.27 4.64
CA PHE A 110 -0.43 2.88 5.87
C PHE A 110 -0.36 1.37 6.13
N PHE A 111 -0.49 0.56 5.07
CA PHE A 111 -0.35 -0.89 5.15
C PHE A 111 1.07 -1.29 5.59
N PHE A 112 2.11 -0.75 4.95
CA PHE A 112 3.50 -1.02 5.32
C PHE A 112 3.87 -0.48 6.70
N PHE A 113 3.26 0.62 7.13
CA PHE A 113 3.39 1.10 8.50
C PHE A 113 2.80 0.11 9.51
N ASN A 114 1.65 -0.51 9.21
CA ASN A 114 1.10 -1.57 10.05
C ASN A 114 2.03 -2.79 10.10
N LEU A 115 2.59 -3.22 8.96
CA LEU A 115 3.58 -4.30 8.95
C LEU A 115 4.84 -3.94 9.76
N PHE A 116 5.34 -2.70 9.62
CA PHE A 116 6.44 -2.21 10.45
C PHE A 116 6.12 -2.40 11.93
N LEU A 117 4.95 -1.97 12.40
CA LEU A 117 4.54 -2.14 13.80
C LEU A 117 4.42 -3.62 14.20
N ALA A 118 3.84 -4.45 13.33
CA ALA A 118 3.65 -5.87 13.57
C ALA A 118 4.97 -6.64 13.73
N TYR A 119 6.00 -6.28 12.97
CA TYR A 119 7.32 -6.90 13.02
C TYR A 119 8.34 -6.15 13.90
N PHE A 120 7.99 -4.98 14.42
CA PHE A 120 8.91 -4.19 15.25
C PHE A 120 9.27 -4.93 16.54
N GLY A 121 10.57 -5.09 16.79
CA GLY A 121 11.10 -5.86 17.93
C GLY A 121 11.16 -7.38 17.70
N GLY A 122 10.73 -7.86 16.53
CA GLY A 122 10.79 -9.27 16.15
C GLY A 122 12.11 -9.68 15.48
N SER A 123 12.11 -10.87 14.90
CA SER A 123 13.30 -11.50 14.30
C SER A 123 13.67 -11.03 12.89
N GLU A 124 12.81 -10.24 12.24
CA GLU A 124 13.03 -9.78 10.87
C GLU A 124 13.82 -8.47 10.77
N TRP A 125 14.44 -8.23 9.61
CA TRP A 125 15.12 -6.97 9.33
C TRP A 125 14.13 -5.83 9.11
N ILE A 126 13.95 -5.02 10.16
CA ILE A 126 12.93 -3.97 10.24
C ILE A 126 12.97 -2.95 9.10
N TRP A 127 14.15 -2.71 8.51
CA TRP A 127 14.31 -1.73 7.43
C TRP A 127 13.64 -2.14 6.13
N THR A 128 13.31 -3.43 5.95
CA THR A 128 12.46 -3.89 4.84
C THR A 128 11.16 -3.09 4.81
N TYR A 129 10.49 -2.98 5.96
CA TYR A 129 9.21 -2.28 6.10
C TYR A 129 9.36 -0.76 5.98
N VAL A 130 10.45 -0.21 6.51
CA VAL A 130 10.74 1.23 6.38
C VAL A 130 10.94 1.61 4.91
N LEU A 131 11.70 0.81 4.15
CA LEU A 131 11.95 1.06 2.73
C LEU A 131 10.66 0.97 1.91
N LEU A 132 9.81 -0.03 2.16
CA LEU A 132 8.51 -0.16 1.50
C LEU A 132 7.60 1.03 1.82
N MET A 133 7.51 1.41 3.10
CA MET A 133 6.71 2.54 3.56
C MET A 133 7.16 3.84 2.90
N VAL A 134 8.45 4.21 3.01
CA VAL A 134 8.98 5.45 2.43
C VAL A 134 8.84 5.47 0.92
N SER A 135 9.10 4.34 0.24
CA SER A 135 8.96 4.22 -1.21
C SER A 135 7.51 4.47 -1.66
N SER A 136 6.54 3.86 -0.98
CA SER A 136 5.12 4.06 -1.29
C SER A 136 4.65 5.48 -0.99
N PHE A 137 5.21 6.12 0.04
CA PHE A 137 4.91 7.51 0.37
C PHE A 137 5.44 8.47 -0.71
N VAL A 138 6.67 8.26 -1.18
CA VAL A 138 7.24 9.02 -2.32
C VAL A 138 6.40 8.84 -3.58
N VAL A 139 5.92 7.62 -3.84
CA VAL A 139 4.99 7.34 -4.96
C VAL A 139 3.70 8.16 -4.83
N ALA A 140 3.13 8.25 -3.63
CA ALA A 140 1.93 9.03 -3.38
C ALA A 140 2.15 10.53 -3.63
N LEU A 141 3.21 11.10 -3.05
CA LEU A 141 3.50 12.54 -3.14
C LEU A 141 3.86 12.99 -4.56
N THR A 142 4.58 12.15 -5.30
CA THR A 142 4.98 12.47 -6.69
C THR A 142 3.85 12.28 -7.68
N ARG A 143 2.80 11.54 -7.31
CA ARG A 143 1.66 11.19 -8.17
C ARG A 143 2.11 10.56 -9.48
N SER A 144 2.98 9.58 -9.35
CA SER A 144 3.71 8.99 -10.48
C SER A 144 2.82 8.34 -11.55
N GLY A 145 1.55 7.99 -11.25
CA GLY A 145 0.59 7.53 -12.26
C GLY A 145 0.26 8.55 -13.34
N ARG A 146 0.54 9.84 -13.10
CA ARG A 146 0.43 10.91 -14.12
C ARG A 146 1.53 10.84 -15.19
N ALA A 147 2.60 10.06 -15.00
CA ALA A 147 3.62 9.83 -16.03
C ALA A 147 3.15 8.83 -17.09
N PHE A 148 2.75 7.63 -16.67
CA PHE A 148 2.17 6.59 -17.51
C PHE A 148 1.31 5.67 -16.62
N GLY A 149 -0.01 5.80 -16.73
CA GLY A 149 -0.96 5.09 -15.89
C GLY A 149 -2.39 5.54 -16.17
N ILE A 150 -3.34 4.99 -15.43
CA ILE A 150 -4.75 5.37 -15.52
C ILE A 150 -4.91 6.87 -15.20
N ASP A 151 -4.18 7.40 -14.21
CA ASP A 151 -4.22 8.81 -13.85
C ASP A 151 -3.78 9.72 -15.01
N HIS A 152 -2.73 9.33 -15.75
CA HIS A 152 -2.30 10.06 -16.95
C HIS A 152 -3.44 10.15 -17.99
N TYR A 153 -4.14 9.05 -18.23
CA TYR A 153 -5.26 9.01 -19.16
C TYR A 153 -6.41 9.91 -18.69
N LEU A 154 -6.74 9.87 -17.39
CA LEU A 154 -7.82 10.66 -16.81
C LEU A 154 -7.52 12.16 -16.84
N VAL A 155 -6.29 12.58 -16.51
CA VAL A 155 -5.87 13.99 -16.63
C VAL A 155 -5.95 14.45 -18.09
N LYS A 156 -5.50 13.62 -19.05
CA LYS A 156 -5.55 13.98 -20.47
C LYS A 156 -6.99 14.11 -20.99
N LYS A 157 -7.91 13.27 -20.50
CA LYS A 157 -9.31 13.23 -20.97
C LYS A 157 -10.22 14.25 -20.29
N PHE A 158 -10.09 14.40 -18.97
CA PHE A 158 -11.01 15.19 -18.14
C PHE A 158 -10.38 16.46 -17.56
N GLY A 159 -9.07 16.65 -17.73
CA GLY A 159 -8.32 17.75 -17.12
C GLY A 159 -8.00 17.50 -15.64
N GLU A 160 -7.56 18.55 -14.96
CA GLU A 160 -7.26 18.52 -13.54
C GLU A 160 -8.55 18.29 -12.72
N PRO A 161 -8.55 17.33 -11.77
CA PRO A 161 -9.72 17.08 -10.95
C PRO A 161 -9.95 18.23 -9.96
N ARG A 162 -11.21 18.43 -9.58
CA ARG A 162 -11.60 19.42 -8.55
C ARG A 162 -11.02 19.09 -7.18
N VAL A 163 -10.84 17.81 -6.90
CA VAL A 163 -10.32 17.29 -5.65
C VAL A 163 -8.89 16.86 -5.88
N PHE A 164 -7.95 17.48 -5.15
CA PHE A 164 -6.52 17.36 -5.42
C PHE A 164 -6.01 15.90 -5.39
N PHE A 165 -6.57 15.04 -4.55
CA PHE A 165 -6.10 13.65 -4.41
C PHE A 165 -6.70 12.65 -5.42
N LEU A 166 -7.62 13.08 -6.28
CA LEU A 166 -8.09 12.31 -7.45
C LEU A 166 -7.08 12.46 -8.61
N TRP A 167 -7.09 11.53 -9.58
CA TRP A 167 -6.11 11.34 -10.69
C TRP A 167 -5.11 12.48 -10.99
#